data_AF-A0A524CF03-F1
#
_entry.id   AF-A0A524CF03-F1
#
_cell.length_a   1.000
_cell.length_b   1.000
_cell.length_c   1.000
_cell.angle_alpha   90.00
_cell.angle_beta   90.00
_cell.angle_gamma   90.00
#
_symmetry.space_group_name_H-M   'P 1'
#
loop_
_entity.id
_entity.type
_entity.pdbx_description
1 polymer ?
#
loop_
_entity_poly.entity_id
_entity_poly.type
_entity_poly.pdbx_seq_one_letter_code
_entity_poly.pdbx_strand_id
1 'polypeptide(L)'
;MEEKEKQENSKDEFFYEEVIKKTKTGITIPKELRDLLFENDDNEVFFHLAVPNTKDKLILRILNEEEVVILNSKVKRTKDEEEKKTSKTKSSKKKSTEKNEPKWAEYFMYEFEAKEKVKPILESAFEKFAEEPINFDDAMGRVKYALISYLSSTKTENAKLYFSVLKFLVDIIENFNQPNLIDWLYEKVVPNIESQFLYELSLLELIEISIKFKRLEIVKTFIHDILTNIDSYTKSEMYNIMNSFSQLVKRVKSLDAPKLVGDEIKEKL
;
A
#
# COMPACT_ATOMS: atom_id res chain seq x y z
N MET A 1 -33.30 33.76 46.39
CA MET A 1 -32.93 33.61 44.98
C MET A 1 -31.51 33.08 44.95
N GLU A 2 -31.36 31.77 44.84
CA GLU A 2 -30.09 31.08 44.58
C GLU A 2 -30.48 29.62 44.27
N GLU A 3 -30.79 29.35 43.00
CA GLU A 3 -30.95 27.98 42.50
C GLU A 3 -29.55 27.43 42.25
N LYS A 4 -29.03 26.71 43.25
CA LYS A 4 -27.82 25.89 43.12
C LYS A 4 -28.14 24.61 42.33
N GLU A 5 -27.52 24.52 41.16
CA GLU A 5 -26.87 23.34 40.58
C GLU A 5 -27.47 21.98 40.98
N LYS A 6 -28.40 21.50 40.15
CA LYS A 6 -28.65 20.07 40.03
C LYS A 6 -27.42 19.41 39.40
N GLN A 7 -26.61 18.78 40.25
CA GLN A 7 -25.76 17.65 39.87
C GLN A 7 -26.65 16.51 39.38
N GLU A 8 -26.86 16.40 38.07
CA GLU A 8 -27.33 15.16 37.45
C GLU A 8 -26.12 14.25 37.22
N ASN A 9 -25.88 13.39 38.20
CA ASN A 9 -25.24 12.09 38.02
C ASN A 9 -26.12 11.25 37.07
N SER A 10 -25.90 11.34 35.76
CA SER A 10 -26.29 10.24 34.86
C SER A 10 -25.04 9.37 34.61
N LYS A 11 -25.09 8.13 35.09
CA LYS A 11 -24.29 7.04 34.55
C LYS A 11 -24.83 6.78 33.13
N ASP A 12 -24.31 7.50 32.14
CA ASP A 12 -24.57 7.14 30.75
C ASP A 12 -23.45 6.21 30.29
N GLU A 13 -23.78 4.93 30.15
CA GLU A 13 -22.89 3.92 29.59
C GLU A 13 -22.76 4.16 28.08
N PHE A 14 -21.60 4.67 27.68
CA PHE A 14 -21.23 4.81 26.28
C PHE A 14 -20.62 3.50 25.77
N PHE A 15 -21.05 3.06 24.58
CA PHE A 15 -20.46 1.93 23.86
C PHE A 15 -19.06 2.26 23.34
N TYR A 16 -18.82 3.54 23.07
CA TYR A 16 -17.55 4.04 22.57
C TYR A 16 -17.30 5.45 23.07
N GLU A 17 -16.10 5.69 23.59
CA GLU A 17 -15.60 7.02 23.93
C GLU A 17 -14.15 7.15 23.43
N GLU A 18 -13.87 8.20 22.68
CA GLU A 18 -12.51 8.56 22.30
C GLU A 18 -12.34 10.08 22.22
N VAL A 19 -11.16 10.57 22.60
CA VAL A 19 -10.76 11.95 22.37
C VAL A 19 -9.97 12.03 21.08
N ILE A 20 -10.50 12.71 20.08
CA ILE A 20 -9.92 12.82 18.73
C ILE A 20 -9.57 14.27 18.39
N LYS A 21 -8.41 14.47 17.77
CA LYS A 21 -8.03 15.79 17.22
C LYS A 21 -8.92 16.14 16.03
N LYS A 22 -9.25 17.42 15.84
CA LYS A 22 -10.00 17.94 14.68
C LYS A 22 -9.49 17.40 13.34
N THR A 23 -8.17 17.30 13.17
CA THR A 23 -7.54 16.82 11.94
C THR A 23 -7.72 15.32 11.67
N LYS A 24 -8.08 14.52 12.68
CA LYS A 24 -8.21 13.06 12.58
C LYS A 24 -9.66 12.57 12.50
N THR A 25 -10.65 13.45 12.62
CA THR A 25 -12.07 13.05 12.66
C THR A 25 -12.63 12.70 11.27
N GLY A 26 -12.05 13.25 10.19
CA GLY A 26 -12.57 13.10 8.83
C GLY A 26 -13.91 13.81 8.59
N ILE A 27 -14.43 14.56 9.57
CA ILE A 27 -15.72 15.25 9.49
C ILE A 27 -15.54 16.63 8.86
N THR A 28 -16.24 16.88 7.74
CA THR A 28 -16.21 18.19 7.09
C THR A 28 -17.28 19.11 7.69
N ILE A 29 -16.84 20.11 8.46
CA ILE A 29 -17.74 21.13 9.04
C ILE A 29 -18.00 22.23 8.00
N PRO A 30 -19.27 22.64 7.78
CA PRO A 30 -19.63 23.79 6.93
C PRO A 30 -18.86 25.05 7.31
N LYS A 31 -18.51 25.87 6.31
CA LYS A 31 -17.62 27.03 6.48
C LYS A 31 -18.14 28.02 7.55
N GLU A 32 -19.42 28.33 7.51
CA GLU A 32 -20.06 29.26 8.46
C GLU A 32 -19.93 28.81 9.93
N LEU A 33 -20.08 27.50 10.19
CA LEU A 33 -19.92 26.93 11.53
C LEU A 33 -18.45 26.82 11.93
N ARG A 34 -17.57 26.57 10.96
CA ARG A 34 -16.13 26.49 11.20
C ARG A 34 -15.57 27.83 11.62
N ASP A 35 -15.94 28.88 10.90
CA ASP A 35 -15.46 30.23 11.14
C ASP A 35 -15.98 30.74 12.50
N LEU A 36 -17.25 30.45 12.84
CA LEU A 36 -17.85 30.81 14.14
C LEU A 36 -17.24 30.05 15.34
N LEU A 37 -16.90 28.77 15.19
CA LEU A 37 -16.42 27.91 16.28
C LEU A 37 -14.91 27.94 16.48
N PHE A 38 -14.13 28.35 15.45
CA PHE A 38 -12.67 28.23 15.43
C PHE A 38 -11.98 29.51 14.96
N GLU A 39 -12.58 30.67 15.27
CA GLU A 39 -12.21 32.02 14.80
C GLU A 39 -10.73 32.42 15.08
N ASN A 40 -9.99 31.67 15.90
CA ASN A 40 -8.55 31.82 16.14
C ASN A 40 -7.82 30.47 15.93
N ASP A 41 -7.23 30.29 14.75
CA ASP A 41 -6.68 29.03 14.23
C ASP A 41 -5.36 28.53 14.89
N ASP A 42 -4.95 29.09 16.05
CA ASP A 42 -3.67 28.75 16.69
C ASP A 42 -3.77 27.69 17.82
N ASN A 43 -4.98 27.26 18.20
CA ASN A 43 -5.15 26.28 19.28
C ASN A 43 -5.55 24.89 18.75
N GLU A 44 -4.89 23.83 19.24
CA GLU A 44 -5.26 22.44 18.92
C GLU A 44 -6.66 22.11 19.46
N VAL A 45 -7.63 21.93 18.57
CA VAL A 45 -9.01 21.58 18.95
C VAL A 45 -9.16 20.06 19.10
N PHE A 46 -9.67 19.64 20.26
CA PHE A 46 -10.00 18.26 20.58
C PHE A 46 -11.52 18.06 20.65
N PHE A 47 -11.97 16.90 20.19
CA PHE A 47 -13.36 16.47 20.28
C PHE A 47 -13.48 15.22 21.16
N HIS A 48 -14.47 15.21 22.03
CA HIS A 48 -15.00 13.99 22.63
C HIS A 48 -15.97 13.36 21.64
N LEU A 49 -15.60 12.21 21.10
CA LEU A 49 -16.47 11.38 20.28
C LEU A 49 -17.08 10.28 21.17
N ALA A 50 -18.39 10.36 21.37
CA ALA A 50 -19.11 9.37 22.16
C ALA A 50 -20.28 8.75 21.38
N VAL A 51 -20.44 7.44 21.52
CA VAL A 51 -21.57 6.69 20.99
C VAL A 51 -22.28 6.01 22.17
N PRO A 52 -23.53 6.36 22.48
CA PRO A 52 -24.30 5.69 23.53
C PRO A 52 -24.49 4.19 23.23
N ASN A 53 -24.73 3.38 24.26
CA ASN A 53 -25.03 1.94 24.10
C ASN A 53 -26.21 1.62 23.17
N THR A 54 -27.15 2.55 23.05
CA THR A 54 -28.30 2.48 22.12
C THR A 54 -27.89 2.62 20.65
N LYS A 55 -26.68 3.12 20.34
CA LYS A 55 -26.13 3.33 18.99
C LYS A 55 -27.02 4.14 18.04
N ASP A 56 -27.87 5.00 18.61
CA ASP A 56 -28.89 5.79 17.92
C ASP A 56 -28.36 7.16 17.46
N LYS A 57 -27.27 7.64 18.06
CA LYS A 57 -26.68 8.94 17.77
C LYS A 57 -25.17 8.94 18.00
N LEU A 58 -24.51 9.89 17.35
CA LEU A 58 -23.09 10.15 17.50
C LEU A 58 -22.93 11.54 18.11
N ILE A 59 -22.24 11.63 19.25
CA ILE A 59 -22.06 12.87 20.02
C ILE A 59 -20.63 13.35 19.79
N LEU A 60 -20.47 14.50 19.13
CA LEU A 60 -19.22 15.27 19.14
C LEU A 60 -19.36 16.46 20.07
N ARG A 61 -18.52 16.50 21.11
CA ARG A 61 -18.41 17.66 22.00
C ARG A 61 -17.01 18.27 21.88
N ILE A 62 -16.92 19.58 21.67
CA ILE A 62 -15.64 20.32 21.70
C ILE A 62 -15.16 20.33 23.15
N LEU A 63 -13.89 19.98 23.37
CA LEU A 63 -13.26 19.97 24.69
C LEU A 63 -12.25 21.11 24.82
N ASN A 64 -12.21 21.73 26.00
CA ASN A 64 -11.13 22.65 26.38
C ASN A 64 -9.93 21.86 26.95
N GLU A 65 -8.74 22.46 26.94
CA GLU A 65 -7.48 21.80 27.36
C GLU A 65 -7.55 21.18 28.77
N GLU A 66 -8.25 21.84 29.70
CA GLU A 66 -8.45 21.34 31.07
C GLU A 66 -9.35 20.08 31.13
N GLU A 67 -10.32 19.95 30.22
CA GLU A 67 -11.23 18.79 30.13
C GLU A 67 -10.54 17.58 29.46
N VAL A 68 -9.57 17.81 28.57
CA VAL A 68 -8.78 16.77 27.90
C VAL A 68 -7.93 15.99 28.89
N VAL A 69 -7.34 16.65 29.89
CA VAL A 69 -6.53 16.00 30.93
C VAL A 69 -7.40 15.09 31.81
N ILE A 70 -8.61 15.56 32.16
CA ILE A 70 -9.55 14.81 33.00
C ILE A 70 -10.08 13.57 32.26
N LEU A 71 -10.45 13.68 30.99
CA LEU A 71 -10.98 12.55 30.21
C LEU A 71 -9.90 11.52 29.83
N ASN A 72 -8.69 11.95 29.47
CA ASN A 72 -7.57 11.02 29.25
C ASN A 72 -7.21 10.21 30.50
N SER A 73 -7.38 10.80 31.70
CA SER A 73 -7.16 10.09 32.96
C SER A 73 -8.25 9.05 33.29
N LYS A 74 -9.47 9.24 32.78
CA LYS A 74 -10.58 8.28 32.92
C LYS A 74 -10.52 7.14 31.89
N VAL A 75 -10.23 7.44 30.61
CA VAL A 75 -10.16 6.43 29.53
C VAL A 75 -8.98 5.47 29.68
N LYS A 76 -7.87 5.91 30.30
CA LYS A 76 -6.75 5.00 30.63
C LYS A 76 -7.08 4.01 31.75
N ARG A 77 -7.96 4.37 32.69
CA ARG A 77 -8.34 3.49 33.81
C ARG A 77 -9.32 2.38 33.41
N THR A 78 -10.15 2.60 32.39
CA THR A 78 -11.06 1.56 31.87
C THR A 78 -10.37 0.51 30.98
N LYS A 79 -9.29 0.88 30.26
CA LYS A 79 -8.51 -0.09 29.47
C LYS A 79 -7.72 -1.10 30.32
N ASP A 80 -7.27 -0.71 31.51
CA ASP A 80 -6.48 -1.58 32.38
C ASP A 80 -7.33 -2.57 33.22
N GLU A 81 -8.65 -2.35 33.38
CA GLU A 81 -9.56 -3.26 34.11
C GLU A 81 -10.31 -4.27 33.22
N GLU A 82 -10.48 -4.02 31.92
CA GLU A 82 -11.16 -4.96 31.01
C GLU A 82 -10.27 -6.11 30.50
N GLU A 83 -8.94 -5.97 30.55
CA GLU A 83 -8.00 -7.02 30.11
C GLU A 83 -7.97 -8.29 31.00
N LYS A 84 -8.69 -8.32 32.14
CA LYS A 84 -8.74 -9.51 33.03
C LYS A 84 -10.08 -10.24 33.11
N LYS A 85 -11.14 -9.84 32.38
CA LYS A 85 -12.48 -10.44 32.55
C LYS A 85 -13.27 -10.74 31.27
N THR A 86 -12.62 -11.19 30.21
CA THR A 86 -13.34 -11.92 29.12
C THR A 86 -12.52 -13.11 28.59
N SER A 87 -12.06 -13.96 29.51
CA SER A 87 -11.75 -15.35 29.15
C SER A 87 -13.07 -16.14 29.03
N LYS A 88 -13.24 -16.82 27.88
CA LYS A 88 -14.35 -17.71 27.50
C LYS A 88 -15.62 -17.01 27.03
N THR A 89 -15.86 -16.97 25.72
CA THR A 89 -16.80 -17.89 25.04
C THR A 89 -16.70 -17.76 23.51
N LYS A 90 -16.40 -18.90 22.85
CA LYS A 90 -16.58 -19.27 21.43
C LYS A 90 -16.15 -18.26 20.35
N SER A 91 -14.85 -18.32 20.03
CA SER A 91 -14.37 -18.06 18.68
C SER A 91 -14.94 -19.09 17.71
N SER A 92 -15.87 -18.67 16.86
CA SER A 92 -16.00 -19.27 15.53
C SER A 92 -14.65 -19.07 14.84
N LYS A 93 -13.96 -20.18 14.55
CA LYS A 93 -12.73 -20.24 13.77
C LYS A 93 -12.88 -19.44 12.46
N LYS A 94 -12.49 -18.16 12.48
CA LYS A 94 -11.94 -17.52 11.29
C LYS A 94 -10.47 -17.93 11.28
N LYS A 95 -10.13 -18.82 10.34
CA LYS A 95 -8.73 -19.15 10.03
C LYS A 95 -7.99 -17.84 9.87
N SER A 96 -7.02 -17.60 10.75
CA SER A 96 -5.97 -16.63 10.54
C SER A 96 -5.19 -17.10 9.31
N THR A 97 -5.52 -16.56 8.15
CA THR A 97 -4.58 -16.44 7.05
C THR A 97 -3.43 -15.59 7.57
N GLU A 98 -2.20 -16.08 7.45
CA GLU A 98 -0.99 -15.29 7.67
C GLU A 98 -1.17 -13.97 6.93
N LYS A 99 -1.14 -12.83 7.65
CA LYS A 99 -1.15 -11.53 6.99
C LYS A 99 0.17 -11.41 6.25
N ASN A 100 0.16 -11.63 4.94
CA ASN A 100 1.30 -11.30 4.08
C ASN A 100 1.58 -9.80 4.25
N GLU A 101 2.75 -9.46 4.76
CA GLU A 101 3.17 -8.07 4.96
C GLU A 101 3.94 -7.58 3.71
N PRO A 102 3.74 -6.32 3.30
CA PRO A 102 4.42 -5.75 2.15
C PRO A 102 5.93 -5.55 2.39
N LYS A 103 6.74 -5.95 1.41
CA LYS A 103 8.21 -5.90 1.44
C LYS A 103 8.74 -4.57 0.93
N TRP A 104 8.49 -3.48 1.67
CA TRP A 104 8.82 -2.12 1.23
C TRP A 104 10.27 -1.90 0.80
N ALA A 105 11.23 -2.55 1.48
CA ALA A 105 12.64 -2.44 1.14
C ALA A 105 12.97 -3.05 -0.24
N GLU A 106 12.23 -4.09 -0.65
CA GLU A 106 12.41 -4.73 -1.95
C GLU A 106 11.73 -3.94 -3.07
N TYR A 107 10.60 -3.28 -2.77
CA TYR A 107 9.92 -2.46 -3.76
C TYR A 107 10.69 -1.17 -4.06
N PHE A 108 11.24 -0.53 -3.02
CA PHE A 108 11.97 0.72 -3.10
C PHE A 108 13.49 0.52 -3.05
N MET A 109 13.99 -0.42 -3.86
CA MET A 109 15.41 -0.74 -3.96
C MET A 109 16.24 0.45 -4.50
N TYR A 110 15.64 1.26 -5.39
CA TYR A 110 16.26 2.46 -5.93
C TYR A 110 15.58 3.70 -5.36
N GLU A 111 16.39 4.63 -4.84
CA GLU A 111 15.90 5.89 -4.27
C GLU A 111 15.47 6.87 -5.37
N PHE A 112 14.29 7.49 -5.20
CA PHE A 112 13.73 8.48 -6.11
C PHE A 112 12.91 9.53 -5.34
N GLU A 113 12.80 10.74 -5.88
CA GLU A 113 12.32 11.93 -5.15
C GLU A 113 10.91 11.77 -4.57
N ALA A 114 10.01 11.11 -5.30
CA ALA A 114 8.62 10.97 -4.91
C ALA A 114 8.34 9.78 -3.96
N LYS A 115 9.35 9.00 -3.58
CA LYS A 115 9.20 7.75 -2.81
C LYS A 115 8.34 7.90 -1.55
N GLU A 116 8.64 8.90 -0.72
CA GLU A 116 7.93 9.14 0.55
C GLU A 116 6.45 9.50 0.35
N LYS A 117 6.08 9.98 -0.84
CA LYS A 117 4.68 10.27 -1.20
C LYS A 117 3.99 9.09 -1.85
N VAL A 118 4.74 8.29 -2.62
CA VAL A 118 4.22 7.09 -3.32
C VAL A 118 3.97 5.94 -2.35
N LYS A 119 4.87 5.73 -1.39
CA LYS A 119 4.78 4.66 -0.39
C LYS A 119 3.42 4.58 0.33
N PRO A 120 2.88 5.64 0.96
CA PRO A 120 1.59 5.56 1.64
C PRO A 120 0.41 5.26 0.70
N ILE A 121 0.53 5.62 -0.59
CA ILE A 121 -0.50 5.30 -1.59
C ILE A 121 -0.47 3.81 -1.93
N LEU A 122 0.73 3.24 -2.09
CA LEU A 122 0.90 1.80 -2.33
C LEU A 122 0.55 0.98 -1.08
N GLU A 123 0.86 1.47 0.12
CA GLU A 123 0.40 0.87 1.39
C GLU A 123 -1.13 0.75 1.39
N SER A 124 -1.80 1.85 1.08
CA SER A 124 -3.26 1.83 1.06
C SER A 124 -3.83 1.03 -0.13
N ALA A 125 -3.11 0.91 -1.25
CA ALA A 125 -3.48 -0.01 -2.33
C ALA A 125 -3.33 -1.49 -1.90
N PHE A 126 -2.27 -1.81 -1.16
CA PHE A 126 -2.04 -3.15 -0.61
C PHE A 126 -3.19 -3.57 0.32
N GLU A 127 -3.62 -2.67 1.20
CA GLU A 127 -4.77 -2.90 2.08
C GLU A 127 -6.02 -3.27 1.27
N LYS A 128 -6.26 -2.60 0.13
CA LYS A 128 -7.37 -2.91 -0.78
C LYS A 128 -7.23 -4.24 -1.50
N PHE A 129 -6.00 -4.64 -1.85
CA PHE A 129 -5.73 -5.99 -2.36
C PHE A 129 -5.93 -7.08 -1.29
N ALA A 130 -5.71 -6.74 -0.02
CA ALA A 130 -5.86 -7.65 1.10
C ALA A 130 -7.31 -7.77 1.62
N GLU A 131 -8.26 -7.00 1.09
CA GLU A 131 -9.68 -7.12 1.45
C GLU A 131 -10.28 -8.45 0.95
N GLU A 132 -11.25 -8.99 1.70
CA GLU A 132 -12.04 -10.17 1.31
C GLU A 132 -13.53 -9.78 1.21
N PRO A 133 -14.11 -9.63 0.01
CA PRO A 133 -13.51 -9.82 -1.32
C PRO A 133 -12.58 -8.67 -1.73
N ILE A 134 -11.64 -8.97 -2.63
CA ILE A 134 -10.65 -8.02 -3.13
C ILE A 134 -11.35 -6.84 -3.82
N ASN A 135 -11.01 -5.62 -3.41
CA ASN A 135 -11.48 -4.41 -4.06
C ASN A 135 -10.49 -3.97 -5.15
N PHE A 136 -10.47 -4.73 -6.25
CA PHE A 136 -9.48 -4.61 -7.31
C PHE A 136 -9.48 -3.22 -7.98
N ASP A 137 -10.65 -2.64 -8.22
CA ASP A 137 -10.78 -1.35 -8.91
C ASP A 137 -10.23 -0.19 -8.08
N ASP A 138 -10.53 -0.14 -6.79
CA ASP A 138 -9.95 0.89 -5.89
C ASP A 138 -8.43 0.66 -5.72
N ALA A 139 -8.01 -0.60 -5.52
CA ALA A 139 -6.60 -0.94 -5.39
C ALA A 139 -5.78 -0.50 -6.61
N MET A 140 -6.22 -0.87 -7.81
CA MET A 140 -5.57 -0.46 -9.05
C MET A 140 -5.75 1.03 -9.35
N GLY A 141 -6.86 1.65 -8.93
CA GLY A 141 -7.07 3.09 -9.02
C GLY A 141 -5.98 3.87 -8.28
N ARG A 142 -5.62 3.42 -7.07
CA ARG A 142 -4.53 4.00 -6.27
C ARG A 142 -3.16 3.80 -6.89
N VAL A 143 -2.89 2.61 -7.44
CA VAL A 143 -1.64 2.33 -8.15
C VAL A 143 -1.49 3.24 -9.38
N LYS A 144 -2.56 3.37 -10.18
CA LYS A 144 -2.57 4.26 -11.35
C LYS A 144 -2.41 5.72 -10.95
N TYR A 145 -3.06 6.15 -9.85
CA TYR A 145 -2.90 7.48 -9.30
C TYR A 145 -1.44 7.74 -8.90
N ALA A 146 -0.80 6.80 -8.19
CA ALA A 146 0.61 6.91 -7.84
C ALA A 146 1.50 7.07 -9.09
N LEU A 147 1.24 6.27 -10.13
CA LEU A 147 2.00 6.36 -11.38
C LEU A 147 1.80 7.70 -12.09
N ILE A 148 0.59 8.23 -12.18
CA ILE A 148 0.29 9.45 -12.96
C ILE A 148 0.68 10.71 -12.18
N SER A 149 0.37 10.77 -10.90
CA SER A 149 0.53 11.99 -10.09
C SER A 149 1.98 12.27 -9.69
N TYR A 150 2.87 11.28 -9.77
CA TYR A 150 4.26 11.40 -9.32
C TYR A 150 5.28 11.19 -10.44
N LEU A 151 4.85 11.27 -11.70
CA LEU A 151 5.81 11.44 -12.80
C LEU A 151 6.54 12.76 -12.63
N SER A 152 7.85 12.71 -12.84
CA SER A 152 8.74 13.84 -12.93
C SER A 152 9.06 14.16 -14.40
N SER A 153 9.74 15.29 -14.63
CA SER A 153 10.38 15.58 -15.92
C SER A 153 11.60 14.72 -16.20
N THR A 154 12.11 14.00 -15.19
CA THR A 154 13.36 13.24 -15.25
C THR A 154 13.08 11.77 -15.57
N LYS A 155 13.52 11.32 -16.74
CA LYS A 155 13.32 9.96 -17.24
C LYS A 155 13.84 8.88 -16.29
N THR A 156 14.98 9.11 -15.65
CA THR A 156 15.58 8.18 -14.69
C THR A 156 14.78 8.06 -13.40
N GLU A 157 14.22 9.15 -12.89
CA GLU A 157 13.32 9.13 -11.73
C GLU A 157 12.02 8.39 -12.05
N ASN A 158 11.46 8.62 -13.24
CA ASN A 158 10.27 7.91 -13.70
C ASN A 158 10.53 6.41 -13.85
N ALA A 159 11.67 6.01 -14.40
CA ALA A 159 12.04 4.60 -14.54
C ALA A 159 12.11 3.88 -13.17
N LYS A 160 12.66 4.54 -12.14
CA LYS A 160 12.70 4.00 -10.76
C LYS A 160 11.30 3.89 -10.16
N LEU A 161 10.43 4.87 -10.38
CA LEU A 161 9.03 4.83 -9.95
C LEU A 161 8.30 3.63 -10.58
N TYR A 162 8.34 3.51 -11.91
CA TYR A 162 7.71 2.41 -12.63
C TYR A 162 8.24 1.05 -12.18
N PHE A 163 9.57 0.92 -12.02
CA PHE A 163 10.19 -0.30 -11.51
C PHE A 163 9.72 -0.65 -10.08
N SER A 164 9.60 0.35 -9.20
CA SER A 164 9.14 0.13 -7.82
C SER A 164 7.68 -0.33 -7.78
N VAL A 165 6.83 0.26 -8.64
CA VAL A 165 5.43 -0.17 -8.78
C VAL A 165 5.34 -1.58 -9.38
N LEU A 166 6.24 -1.93 -10.31
CA LEU A 166 6.32 -3.29 -10.84
C LEU A 166 6.66 -4.30 -9.73
N LYS A 167 7.69 -4.05 -8.92
CA LYS A 167 8.06 -4.91 -7.80
C LYS A 167 6.90 -5.09 -6.80
N PHE A 168 6.21 -3.98 -6.49
CA PHE A 168 5.01 -4.01 -5.66
C PHE A 168 3.93 -4.92 -6.26
N LEU A 169 3.57 -4.72 -7.53
CA LEU A 169 2.52 -5.51 -8.19
C LEU A 169 2.90 -6.97 -8.41
N VAL A 170 4.18 -7.31 -8.61
CA VAL A 170 4.66 -8.70 -8.62
C VAL A 170 4.38 -9.38 -7.29
N ASP A 171 4.64 -8.71 -6.17
CA ASP A 171 4.33 -9.26 -4.85
C ASP A 171 2.81 -9.36 -4.60
N ILE A 172 2.01 -8.42 -5.14
CA ILE A 172 0.53 -8.55 -5.16
C ILE A 172 0.10 -9.81 -5.95
N ILE A 173 0.69 -10.06 -7.12
CA ILE A 173 0.39 -11.24 -7.94
C ILE A 173 0.65 -12.52 -7.14
N GLU A 174 1.78 -12.60 -6.44
CA GLU A 174 2.15 -13.76 -5.62
C GLU A 174 1.22 -13.94 -4.43
N ASN A 175 0.97 -12.88 -3.67
CA ASN A 175 0.24 -12.96 -2.41
C ASN A 175 -1.28 -13.08 -2.58
N PHE A 176 -1.83 -12.52 -3.66
CA PHE A 176 -3.28 -12.43 -3.87
C PHE A 176 -3.76 -13.15 -5.15
N ASN A 177 -2.88 -13.90 -5.80
CA ASN A 177 -3.19 -14.74 -6.95
C ASN A 177 -3.88 -13.96 -8.10
N GLN A 178 -3.24 -12.87 -8.55
CA GLN A 178 -3.77 -11.95 -9.57
C GLN A 178 -2.95 -12.01 -10.90
N PRO A 179 -2.89 -13.16 -11.60
CA PRO A 179 -2.02 -13.35 -12.76
C PRO A 179 -2.34 -12.45 -13.98
N ASN A 180 -3.53 -11.84 -14.01
CA ASN A 180 -3.92 -10.84 -15.03
C ASN A 180 -3.10 -9.55 -14.94
N LEU A 181 -2.52 -9.24 -13.77
CA LEU A 181 -1.64 -8.08 -13.63
C LEU A 181 -0.32 -8.23 -14.39
N ILE A 182 0.10 -9.45 -14.76
CA ILE A 182 1.30 -9.68 -15.56
C ILE A 182 1.16 -8.99 -16.93
N ASP A 183 0.03 -9.16 -17.62
CA ASP A 183 -0.22 -8.53 -18.91
C ASP A 183 -0.28 -7.00 -18.76
N TRP A 184 -0.97 -6.53 -17.71
CA TRP A 184 -1.08 -5.10 -17.45
C TRP A 184 0.28 -4.45 -17.18
N LEU A 185 1.15 -5.11 -16.40
CA LEU A 185 2.52 -4.66 -16.15
C LEU A 185 3.31 -4.56 -17.45
N TYR A 186 3.26 -5.61 -18.28
CA TYR A 186 3.97 -5.64 -19.55
C TYR A 186 3.47 -4.58 -20.55
N GLU A 187 2.16 -4.33 -20.61
CA GLU A 187 1.60 -3.37 -21.56
C GLU A 187 1.64 -1.92 -21.09
N LYS A 188 1.56 -1.67 -19.78
CA LYS A 188 1.33 -0.32 -19.21
C LYS A 188 2.46 0.20 -18.34
N VAL A 189 3.30 -0.67 -17.78
CA VAL A 189 4.39 -0.25 -16.90
C VAL A 189 5.73 -0.39 -17.60
N VAL A 190 6.07 -1.58 -18.09
CA VAL A 190 7.36 -1.88 -18.73
C VAL A 190 7.74 -0.90 -19.86
N PRO A 191 6.83 -0.52 -20.79
CA PRO A 191 7.19 0.35 -21.91
C PRO A 191 7.55 1.78 -21.50
N ASN A 192 7.20 2.18 -20.27
CA ASN A 192 7.51 3.49 -19.72
C ASN A 192 8.82 3.51 -18.91
N ILE A 193 9.53 2.38 -18.81
CA ILE A 193 10.82 2.27 -18.14
C ILE A 193 11.92 2.57 -19.15
N GLU A 194 12.32 3.84 -19.23
CA GLU A 194 13.31 4.28 -20.23
C GLU A 194 14.76 3.87 -19.90
N SER A 195 15.04 3.43 -18.67
CA SER A 195 16.35 2.88 -18.32
C SER A 195 16.48 1.47 -18.87
N GLN A 196 17.39 1.24 -19.83
CA GLN A 196 17.65 -0.09 -20.40
C GLN A 196 17.91 -1.15 -19.32
N PHE A 197 18.70 -0.80 -18.29
CA PHE A 197 18.99 -1.71 -17.20
C PHE A 197 17.74 -2.06 -16.36
N LEU A 198 16.94 -1.05 -15.96
CA LEU A 198 15.72 -1.32 -15.19
C LEU A 198 14.64 -2.01 -16.04
N TYR A 199 14.63 -1.75 -17.35
CA TYR A 199 13.76 -2.43 -18.31
C TYR A 199 14.06 -3.94 -18.34
N GLU A 200 15.33 -4.32 -18.45
CA GLU A 200 15.74 -5.73 -18.41
C GLU A 200 15.40 -6.38 -17.07
N LEU A 201 15.70 -5.70 -15.95
CA LEU A 201 15.33 -6.20 -14.62
C LEU A 201 13.82 -6.41 -14.51
N SER A 202 13.01 -5.50 -15.07
CA SER A 202 11.55 -5.61 -15.07
C SER A 202 11.09 -6.87 -15.81
N LEU A 203 11.65 -7.13 -16.99
CA LEU A 203 11.33 -8.34 -17.75
C LEU A 203 11.77 -9.62 -17.03
N LEU A 204 12.91 -9.60 -16.33
CA LEU A 204 13.38 -10.74 -15.53
C LEU A 204 12.42 -11.06 -14.36
N GLU A 205 11.90 -10.04 -13.69
CA GLU A 205 10.87 -10.20 -12.65
C GLU A 205 9.57 -10.79 -13.26
N LEU A 206 9.15 -10.30 -14.43
CA LEU A 206 7.98 -10.80 -15.12
C LEU A 206 8.15 -12.25 -15.63
N ILE A 207 9.36 -12.65 -16.03
CA ILE A 207 9.67 -14.04 -16.40
C ILE A 207 9.47 -14.95 -15.20
N GLU A 208 10.02 -14.60 -14.04
CA GLU A 208 9.91 -15.44 -12.84
C GLU A 208 8.45 -15.67 -12.46
N ILE A 209 7.69 -14.58 -12.32
CA ILE A 209 6.29 -14.69 -11.92
C ILE A 209 5.47 -15.45 -12.97
N SER A 210 5.74 -15.23 -14.26
CA SER A 210 5.03 -15.92 -15.34
C SER A 210 5.30 -17.42 -15.37
N ILE A 211 6.53 -17.86 -15.07
CA ILE A 211 6.85 -19.29 -14.95
C ILE A 211 6.11 -19.90 -13.76
N LYS A 212 6.09 -19.23 -12.59
CA LYS A 212 5.33 -19.68 -11.41
C LYS A 212 3.84 -19.89 -11.74
N PHE A 213 3.27 -19.01 -12.55
CA PHE A 213 1.88 -19.08 -13.02
C PHE A 213 1.68 -19.89 -14.32
N LYS A 214 2.71 -20.61 -14.79
CA LYS A 214 2.70 -21.48 -15.99
C LYS A 214 2.29 -20.76 -17.29
N ARG A 215 2.57 -19.46 -17.40
CA ARG A 215 2.29 -18.64 -18.60
C ARG A 215 3.49 -18.68 -19.57
N LEU A 216 3.80 -19.84 -20.11
CA LEU A 216 5.05 -20.03 -20.87
C LEU A 216 5.13 -19.25 -22.19
N GLU A 217 3.99 -18.95 -22.83
CA GLU A 217 4.01 -18.20 -24.09
C GLU A 217 4.47 -16.76 -23.89
N ILE A 218 4.05 -16.09 -22.80
CA ILE A 218 4.46 -14.71 -22.53
C ILE A 218 5.94 -14.63 -22.09
N VAL A 219 6.45 -15.70 -21.47
CA VAL A 219 7.87 -15.80 -21.09
C VAL A 219 8.78 -15.69 -22.31
N LYS A 220 8.42 -16.34 -23.43
CA LYS A 220 9.20 -16.25 -24.68
C LYS A 220 9.25 -14.81 -25.19
N THR A 221 8.11 -14.11 -25.15
CA THR A 221 8.05 -12.68 -25.51
C THR A 221 9.01 -11.86 -24.67
N PHE A 222 9.00 -12.03 -23.34
CA PHE A 222 9.90 -11.28 -22.46
C PHE A 222 11.37 -11.59 -22.73
N ILE A 223 11.71 -12.85 -23.01
CA ILE A 223 13.08 -13.24 -23.33
C ILE A 223 13.52 -12.65 -24.66
N HIS A 224 12.66 -12.68 -25.67
CA HIS A 224 12.93 -12.02 -26.95
C HIS A 224 13.18 -10.52 -26.77
N ASP A 225 12.39 -9.85 -25.93
CA ASP A 225 12.56 -8.43 -25.65
C ASP A 225 13.86 -8.12 -24.90
N ILE A 226 14.24 -8.95 -23.91
CA ILE A 226 15.55 -8.83 -23.24
C ILE A 226 16.66 -9.00 -24.27
N LEU A 227 16.61 -10.05 -25.08
CA LEU A 227 17.63 -10.35 -26.07
C LEU A 227 17.73 -9.24 -27.13
N THR A 228 16.62 -8.59 -27.48
CA THR A 228 16.60 -7.45 -28.41
C THR A 228 17.18 -6.19 -27.74
N ASN A 229 16.89 -5.97 -26.46
CA ASN A 229 17.48 -4.86 -25.71
C ASN A 229 19.00 -5.05 -25.55
N ILE A 230 19.48 -6.27 -25.32
CA ILE A 230 20.91 -6.57 -25.24
C ILE A 230 21.63 -6.22 -26.54
N ASP A 231 21.03 -6.52 -27.69
CA ASP A 231 21.59 -6.19 -29.01
C ASP A 231 21.72 -4.68 -29.25
N SER A 232 20.96 -3.87 -28.51
CA SER A 232 21.02 -2.41 -28.61
C SER A 232 22.20 -1.77 -27.86
N TYR A 233 22.87 -2.52 -26.99
CA TYR A 233 24.07 -2.03 -26.30
C TYR A 233 25.24 -1.83 -27.27
N THR A 234 26.03 -0.79 -27.00
CA THR A 234 27.27 -0.58 -27.74
C THR A 234 28.32 -1.61 -27.34
N LYS A 235 29.25 -1.95 -28.24
CA LYS A 235 30.34 -2.90 -27.94
C LYS A 235 31.22 -2.46 -26.75
N SER A 236 31.29 -1.16 -26.49
CA SER A 236 31.95 -0.59 -25.31
C SER A 236 31.29 -0.97 -23.98
N GLU A 237 30.03 -1.39 -24.00
CA GLU A 237 29.23 -1.78 -22.83
C GLU A 237 29.24 -3.30 -22.60
N MET A 238 30.34 -3.96 -22.96
CA MET A 238 30.49 -5.42 -22.87
C MET A 238 30.17 -5.97 -21.48
N TYR A 239 30.45 -5.21 -20.42
CA TYR A 239 30.05 -5.59 -19.06
C TYR A 239 28.53 -5.71 -18.89
N ASN A 240 27.77 -4.73 -19.40
CA ASN A 240 26.31 -4.73 -19.31
C ASN A 240 25.74 -5.92 -20.08
N ILE A 241 26.20 -6.11 -21.32
CA ILE A 241 25.84 -7.27 -22.16
C ILE A 241 26.05 -8.59 -21.40
N MET A 242 27.26 -8.81 -20.86
CA MET A 242 27.61 -10.04 -20.15
C MET A 242 26.79 -10.22 -18.86
N ASN A 243 26.55 -9.14 -18.12
CA ASN A 243 25.73 -9.18 -16.92
C ASN A 243 24.27 -9.55 -17.24
N SER A 244 23.67 -8.91 -18.24
CA SER A 244 22.29 -9.17 -18.66
C SER A 244 22.09 -10.61 -19.13
N PHE A 245 23.00 -11.14 -19.96
CA PHE A 245 23.01 -12.55 -20.33
C PHE A 245 23.15 -13.48 -19.12
N SER A 246 24.09 -13.18 -18.22
CA SER A 246 24.31 -13.98 -17.00
C SER A 246 23.06 -14.05 -16.13
N GLN A 247 22.36 -12.93 -15.94
CA GLN A 247 21.13 -12.87 -15.17
C GLN A 247 20.00 -13.66 -15.83
N LEU A 248 19.80 -13.48 -17.14
CA LEU A 248 18.80 -14.22 -17.92
C LEU A 248 19.03 -15.74 -17.82
N VAL A 249 20.26 -16.20 -18.09
CA VAL A 249 20.62 -17.62 -18.04
C VAL A 249 20.41 -18.18 -16.63
N LYS A 250 20.84 -17.45 -15.59
CA LYS A 250 20.63 -17.88 -14.20
C LYS A 250 19.14 -18.06 -13.89
N ARG A 251 18.30 -17.11 -14.31
CA ARG A 251 16.85 -17.14 -14.01
C ARG A 251 16.17 -18.30 -14.71
N VAL A 252 16.40 -18.45 -16.01
CA VAL A 252 15.83 -19.52 -16.82
C VAL A 252 16.26 -20.90 -16.32
N LYS A 253 17.54 -21.08 -15.98
CA LYS A 253 18.06 -22.35 -15.42
C LYS A 253 17.47 -22.67 -14.04
N SER A 254 17.35 -21.67 -13.17
CA SER A 254 16.85 -21.86 -11.80
C SER A 254 15.38 -22.27 -11.72
N LEU A 255 14.60 -21.93 -12.75
CA LEU A 255 13.15 -22.12 -12.78
C LEU A 255 12.71 -23.34 -13.60
N ASP A 256 13.67 -24.23 -13.95
CA ASP A 256 13.44 -25.42 -14.77
C ASP A 256 12.67 -25.10 -16.06
N ALA A 257 12.97 -23.93 -16.64
CA ALA A 257 12.27 -23.43 -17.80
C ALA A 257 12.37 -24.45 -18.94
N PRO A 258 11.28 -24.66 -19.72
CA PRO A 258 11.24 -25.68 -20.76
C PRO A 258 12.43 -25.57 -21.72
N LYS A 259 12.92 -26.70 -22.25
CA LYS A 259 14.03 -26.75 -23.24
C LYS A 259 13.94 -25.67 -24.32
N LEU A 260 12.73 -25.37 -24.78
CA LEU A 260 12.42 -24.34 -25.76
C LEU A 260 13.06 -22.97 -25.44
N VAL A 261 13.01 -22.57 -24.17
CA VAL A 261 13.58 -21.30 -23.69
C VAL A 261 15.10 -21.34 -23.66
N GLY A 262 15.66 -22.50 -23.28
CA GLY A 262 17.10 -22.71 -23.28
C GLY A 262 17.71 -22.72 -24.67
N ASP A 263 16.94 -23.13 -25.68
CA ASP A 263 17.41 -23.20 -27.07
C ASP A 263 17.42 -21.81 -27.74
N GLU A 264 16.41 -20.95 -27.50
CA GLU A 264 16.42 -19.54 -27.96
C GLU A 264 17.62 -18.75 -27.43
N ILE A 265 18.01 -18.97 -26.18
CA ILE A 265 19.17 -18.30 -25.58
C ILE A 265 20.48 -18.82 -26.19
N LYS A 266 20.57 -20.12 -26.51
CA LYS A 266 21.75 -20.72 -27.12
C LYS A 266 21.96 -20.29 -28.57
N GLU A 267 20.89 -20.08 -29.33
CA GLU A 267 21.00 -19.63 -30.73
C GLU A 267 21.60 -18.22 -30.86
N LYS A 268 21.49 -17.39 -29.81
CA LYS A 268 22.07 -16.04 -29.77
C LYS A 268 23.47 -15.94 -29.15
N LEU A 269 23.97 -16.98 -28.48
CA LEU A 269 25.32 -17.03 -27.87
C LEU A 269 26.35 -17.55 -28.87
#